data_AF-A0A9P6LS72-F1
#
_entry.id   AF-A0A9P6LS72-F1
#
_cell.length_a   1.000
_cell.length_b   1.000
_cell.length_c   1.000
_cell.angle_alpha   90.00
_cell.angle_beta   90.00
_cell.angle_gamma   90.00
#
_symmetry.space_group_name_H-M   'P 1'
#
loop_
_entity.id
_entity.type
_entity.pdbx_description
1 polymer ?
#
loop_
_entity_poly.entity_id
_entity_poly.type
_entity_poly.pdbx_seq_one_letter_code
_entity_poly.pdbx_strand_id
1 'polypeptide(L)'
;MLKGTAYIGDKEFEGKAHHTLTFSEDGAETIKIQTRDEDAHFVLIAGEPLREPIVQHGPFVMNTGGEIYETFVDYQNGQNGFERIPPGCLPRRKFRFESLRPHKQCSSLDVDLGVVNPKCDPKTK
;
A
#
# COMPACT_ATOMS: atom_id res chain seq x y z
N MET A 1 10.77 -11.21 8.09
CA MET A 1 11.24 -11.83 9.36
C MET A 1 10.46 -11.26 10.53
N LEU A 2 9.83 -12.09 11.35
CA LEU A 2 9.05 -11.66 12.52
C LEU A 2 9.87 -11.72 13.82
N LYS A 3 10.68 -12.78 14.01
CA LYS A 3 11.56 -12.97 15.17
C LYS A 3 12.82 -13.76 14.77
N GLY A 4 13.92 -13.53 15.48
CA GLY A 4 15.16 -14.28 15.33
C GLY A 4 15.91 -13.95 14.04
N THR A 5 16.89 -14.81 13.74
CA THR A 5 17.81 -14.65 12.62
C THR A 5 17.81 -15.91 11.75
N ALA A 6 17.75 -15.74 10.44
CA ALA A 6 17.87 -16.83 9.47
C ALA A 6 18.90 -16.47 8.40
N TYR A 7 19.50 -17.48 7.78
CA TYR A 7 20.45 -17.36 6.68
C TYR A 7 19.79 -17.90 5.41
N ILE A 8 19.70 -17.06 4.37
CA ILE A 8 18.93 -17.32 3.16
C ILE A 8 19.86 -17.50 1.95
N GLY A 9 19.58 -18.55 1.17
CA GLY A 9 20.31 -18.89 -0.05
C GLY A 9 21.71 -19.46 0.21
N ASP A 10 22.43 -19.76 -0.88
CA ASP A 10 23.77 -20.36 -0.78
C ASP A 10 24.85 -19.39 -0.30
N LYS A 11 24.59 -18.08 -0.44
CA LYS A 11 25.46 -17.02 0.10
C LYS A 11 25.21 -16.75 1.59
N GLU A 12 24.30 -17.50 2.21
CA GLU A 12 23.93 -17.36 3.62
C GLU A 12 23.64 -15.90 4.00
N PHE A 13 22.76 -15.25 3.22
CA PHE A 13 22.39 -13.87 3.49
C PHE A 13 21.66 -13.77 4.84
N GLU A 14 22.17 -12.96 5.76
CA GLU A 14 21.62 -12.82 7.11
C GLU A 14 20.33 -11.98 7.11
N GLY A 15 19.21 -12.64 7.44
CA GLY A 15 17.91 -12.02 7.67
C GLY A 15 17.63 -11.83 9.16
N LYS A 16 17.51 -10.58 9.61
CA LYS A 16 17.20 -10.22 11.00
C LYS A 16 15.72 -9.95 11.22
N ALA A 17 15.26 -10.02 12.46
CA ALA A 17 13.90 -9.64 12.84
C ALA A 17 13.50 -8.25 12.28
N HIS A 18 12.22 -8.10 11.91
CA HIS A 18 11.63 -6.89 11.34
C HIS A 18 12.15 -6.44 9.97
N HIS A 19 12.89 -7.30 9.26
CA HIS A 19 13.31 -7.04 7.90
C HIS A 19 12.46 -7.80 6.87
N THR A 20 12.31 -7.16 5.71
CA THR A 20 11.80 -7.77 4.48
C THR A 20 12.99 -8.11 3.60
N LEU A 21 13.05 -9.35 3.13
CA LEU A 21 14.06 -9.82 2.19
C LEU A 21 13.37 -10.02 0.85
N THR A 22 13.89 -9.40 -0.21
CA THR A 22 13.33 -9.52 -1.56
C THR A 22 14.16 -10.50 -2.36
N PHE A 23 13.48 -11.42 -3.04
CA PHE A 23 14.09 -12.34 -3.98
C PHE A 23 14.06 -11.72 -5.38
N SER A 24 15.11 -11.95 -6.16
CA SER A 24 15.11 -11.62 -7.59
C SER A 24 14.44 -12.74 -8.36
N GLU A 25 13.83 -12.42 -9.51
CA GLU A 25 13.32 -13.41 -10.45
C GLU A 25 14.50 -14.00 -11.25
N ASP A 26 15.28 -14.89 -10.62
CA ASP A 26 16.39 -15.60 -11.26
C ASP A 26 15.99 -17.01 -11.76
N GLY A 27 14.71 -17.38 -11.60
CA GLY A 27 14.17 -18.67 -12.01
C GLY A 27 14.45 -19.80 -11.01
N ALA A 28 14.96 -19.50 -9.82
CA ALA A 28 15.14 -20.52 -8.78
C ALA A 28 13.78 -21.05 -8.27
N GLU A 29 13.60 -22.37 -8.32
CA GLU A 29 12.38 -23.05 -7.84
C GLU A 29 12.37 -23.25 -6.31
N THR A 30 13.54 -23.17 -5.67
CA THR A 30 13.71 -23.49 -4.26
C THR A 30 14.51 -22.42 -3.54
N ILE A 31 14.10 -22.08 -2.32
CA ILE A 31 14.81 -21.17 -1.44
C ILE A 31 15.33 -21.95 -0.23
N LYS A 32 16.65 -21.95 -0.04
CA LYS A 32 17.29 -22.55 1.14
C LYS A 32 17.26 -21.55 2.29
N ILE A 33 16.77 -21.98 3.45
CA ILE A 33 16.71 -21.17 4.67
C ILE A 33 17.26 -22.02 5.82
N GLN A 34 18.19 -21.45 6.59
CA GLN A 34 18.81 -22.13 7.71
C GLN A 34 18.85 -21.21 8.94
N THR A 35 18.71 -21.81 10.12
CA THR A 35 18.98 -21.17 11.41
C THR A 35 20.27 -21.75 11.98
N ARG A 36 20.90 -21.03 12.91
CA ARG A 36 22.10 -21.50 13.62
C ARG A 36 21.78 -21.66 15.10
N ASP A 37 21.86 -20.56 15.84
CA ASP A 37 21.84 -20.59 17.31
C ASP A 37 20.45 -20.30 17.91
N GLU A 38 19.55 -19.68 17.14
CA GLU A 38 18.21 -19.29 17.58
C GLU A 38 17.11 -19.65 16.58
N ASP A 39 15.90 -19.87 17.09
CA ASP A 39 14.72 -20.08 16.26
C ASP A 39 14.36 -18.82 15.47
N ALA A 40 14.03 -18.99 14.20
CA ALA A 40 13.50 -17.93 13.36
C ALA A 40 12.00 -18.10 13.13
N HIS A 41 11.25 -17.00 13.25
CA HIS A 41 9.85 -16.94 12.86
C HIS A 41 9.72 -15.94 11.71
N PHE A 42 9.19 -16.37 10.58
CA PHE A 42 9.05 -15.54 9.39
C PHE A 42 7.88 -16.00 8.53
N VAL A 43 7.52 -15.14 7.57
CA VAL A 43 6.53 -15.42 6.54
C VAL A 43 7.23 -15.37 5.19
N LEU A 44 6.88 -16.31 4.30
CA LEU A 44 7.24 -16.29 2.90
C LEU A 44 6.01 -15.88 2.10
N ILE A 45 6.16 -14.82 1.29
CA ILE A 45 5.10 -14.29 0.44
C ILE A 45 5.63 -14.32 -0.99
N ALA A 46 4.90 -14.98 -1.88
CA ALA A 46 5.18 -15.07 -3.30
C ALA A 46 3.88 -14.96 -4.08
N GLY A 47 3.95 -14.46 -5.31
CA GLY A 47 2.81 -14.30 -6.20
C GLY A 47 3.24 -14.02 -7.63
N GLU A 48 2.36 -14.30 -8.58
CA GLU A 48 2.57 -13.94 -9.97
C GLU A 48 2.43 -12.42 -10.14
N PRO A 49 3.40 -11.74 -10.79
CA PRO A 49 3.26 -10.32 -11.08
C PRO A 49 2.05 -10.06 -11.99
N LEU A 50 1.14 -9.16 -11.56
CA LEU A 50 -0.09 -8.84 -12.30
C LEU A 50 0.19 -8.16 -13.66
N ARG A 51 1.33 -7.48 -13.81
CA ARG A 51 1.75 -6.75 -15.03
C ARG A 51 0.73 -5.73 -15.53
N GLU A 52 -0.05 -5.15 -14.62
CA GLU A 52 -0.96 -4.05 -14.92
C GLU A 52 -0.41 -2.73 -14.36
N PRO A 53 -0.79 -1.57 -14.91
CA PRO A 53 -0.50 -0.28 -14.31
C PRO A 53 -1.10 -0.22 -12.90
N ILE A 54 -0.36 0.39 -11.97
CA ILE A 54 -0.78 0.59 -10.58
C ILE A 54 -0.78 2.10 -10.32
N VAL A 55 -1.95 2.62 -9.97
CA VAL A 55 -2.13 4.00 -9.51
C VAL A 55 -2.70 3.95 -8.09
N GLN A 56 -1.94 4.48 -7.13
CA GLN A 56 -2.32 4.50 -5.72
C GLN A 56 -2.53 5.93 -5.23
N HIS A 57 -3.67 6.18 -4.60
CA HIS A 57 -3.95 7.43 -3.89
C HIS A 57 -4.65 7.16 -2.57
N GLY A 58 -3.90 7.32 -1.47
CA GLY A 58 -4.41 7.07 -0.11
C GLY A 58 -4.83 5.60 0.05
N PRO A 59 -6.08 5.32 0.46
CA PRO A 59 -6.57 3.96 0.71
C PRO A 59 -6.97 3.21 -0.57
N PHE A 60 -6.96 3.85 -1.73
CA PHE A 60 -7.43 3.28 -2.99
C PHE A 60 -6.28 3.00 -3.96
N VAL A 61 -6.36 1.84 -4.61
CA VAL A 61 -5.42 1.37 -5.65
C VAL A 61 -6.26 0.93 -6.84
N MET A 62 -6.04 1.54 -8.01
CA MET A 62 -6.71 1.25 -9.29
C MET A 62 -5.69 1.21 -10.44
N ASN A 63 -6.13 0.92 -11.66
CA ASN A 63 -5.24 0.85 -12.82
C ASN A 63 -5.00 2.22 -13.47
N THR A 64 -5.95 3.15 -13.37
CA THR A 64 -5.86 4.49 -13.98
C THR A 64 -6.19 5.63 -13.01
N GLY A 65 -5.71 6.84 -13.31
CA GLY A 65 -6.03 8.03 -12.52
C GLY A 65 -7.52 8.43 -12.58
N GLY A 66 -8.22 8.10 -13.68
CA GLY A 66 -9.65 8.34 -13.81
C GLY A 66 -10.48 7.49 -12.85
N GLU A 67 -10.15 6.20 -12.75
CA GLU A 67 -10.79 5.26 -11.81
C GLU A 67 -10.60 5.68 -10.35
N ILE A 68 -9.43 6.21 -10.01
CA ILE A 68 -9.20 6.78 -8.67
C ILE A 68 -10.17 7.94 -8.41
N TYR A 69 -10.33 8.86 -9.37
CA TYR A 69 -11.24 9.99 -9.21
C TYR A 69 -12.68 9.54 -9.02
N GLU A 70 -13.14 8.58 -9.84
CA GLU A 70 -14.47 7.98 -9.72
C GLU A 70 -14.66 7.30 -8.35
N THR A 71 -13.68 6.52 -7.90
CA THR A 71 -13.69 5.87 -6.58
C THR A 71 -13.84 6.87 -5.44
N PHE A 72 -13.19 8.04 -5.53
CA PHE A 72 -13.34 9.09 -4.54
C PHE A 72 -14.74 9.72 -4.53
N VAL A 73 -15.36 9.87 -5.71
CA VAL A 73 -16.74 10.35 -5.84
C VAL A 73 -17.71 9.33 -5.22
N ASP A 74 -17.52 8.04 -5.51
CA ASP A 74 -18.33 6.95 -4.97
C ASP A 74 -18.18 6.85 -3.46
N TYR A 75 -16.95 6.94 -2.95
CA TYR A 75 -16.68 6.95 -1.51
C TYR A 75 -17.34 8.13 -0.80
N GLN A 76 -17.33 9.33 -1.41
CA GLN A 76 -17.98 10.52 -0.84
C GLN A 76 -19.51 10.42 -0.84
N ASN A 77 -20.07 9.79 -1.87
CA ASN A 77 -21.52 9.66 -2.04
C ASN A 77 -22.08 8.39 -1.39
N GLY A 78 -21.21 7.47 -0.92
CA GLY A 78 -21.61 6.18 -0.39
C GLY A 78 -22.27 5.29 -1.44
N GLN A 79 -21.67 5.17 -2.63
CA GLN A 79 -22.19 4.40 -3.77
C GLN A 79 -21.20 3.33 -4.22
N ASN A 80 -21.61 2.44 -5.12
CA ASN A 80 -20.77 1.42 -5.76
C ASN A 80 -19.98 0.54 -4.78
N GLY A 81 -20.63 0.11 -3.68
CA GLY A 81 -20.03 -0.71 -2.62
C GLY A 81 -19.76 0.06 -1.31
N PHE A 82 -19.91 1.39 -1.32
CA PHE A 82 -19.73 2.25 -0.15
C PHE A 82 -21.03 2.61 0.59
N GLU A 83 -22.16 1.94 0.30
CA GLU A 83 -23.49 2.27 0.83
C GLU A 83 -23.61 2.04 2.35
N ARG A 84 -22.72 1.23 2.92
CA ARG A 84 -22.73 0.88 4.36
C ARG A 84 -21.75 1.69 5.20
N ILE A 85 -21.20 2.78 4.66
CA ILE A 85 -20.37 3.68 5.47
C ILE A 85 -21.24 4.35 6.55
N PRO A 86 -20.86 4.26 7.85
CA PRO A 86 -21.63 4.88 8.91
C PRO A 86 -21.82 6.38 8.71
N PRO A 87 -23.02 6.93 8.96
CA PRO A 87 -23.28 8.36 8.83
C PRO A 87 -22.36 9.15 9.77
N GLY A 88 -21.50 9.99 9.19
CA GLY A 88 -20.46 10.74 9.92
C GLY A 88 -19.02 10.36 9.56
N CYS A 89 -18.81 9.19 8.97
CA CYS A 89 -17.49 8.76 8.46
C CYS A 89 -17.23 9.24 7.03
N LEU A 90 -18.28 9.64 6.30
CA LEU A 90 -18.15 10.22 4.97
C LEU A 90 -17.43 11.57 5.06
N PRO A 91 -16.35 11.80 4.29
CA PRO A 91 -15.62 13.04 4.32
C PRO A 91 -16.54 14.19 3.90
N ARG A 92 -16.74 15.16 4.80
CA ARG A 92 -17.55 16.35 4.51
C ARG A 92 -16.73 17.34 3.68
N ARG A 93 -16.95 17.31 2.35
CA ARG A 93 -16.56 18.31 1.33
C ARG A 93 -15.30 19.15 1.62
N LYS A 94 -14.18 18.76 0.99
CA LYS A 94 -13.43 19.59 0.02
C LYS A 94 -12.25 18.76 -0.54
N PHE A 95 -12.49 18.01 -1.62
CA PHE A 95 -11.42 17.80 -2.60
C PHE A 95 -11.33 19.08 -3.42
N ARG A 96 -10.35 19.93 -3.12
CA ARG A 96 -9.97 21.01 -4.02
C ARG A 96 -8.90 20.46 -4.95
N PHE A 97 -9.31 19.98 -6.11
CA PHE A 97 -8.40 19.85 -7.25
C PHE A 97 -8.09 21.27 -7.71
N GLU A 98 -7.03 21.87 -7.18
CA GLU A 98 -6.49 23.10 -7.78
C GLU A 98 -6.06 22.69 -9.20
N SER A 99 -6.71 23.26 -10.23
CA SER A 99 -6.27 23.09 -11.61
C SER A 99 -4.80 23.48 -11.68
N LEU A 100 -3.95 22.56 -12.13
CA LEU A 100 -2.54 22.76 -12.39
C LEU A 100 -2.31 24.15 -13.00
N ARG A 101 -1.72 25.06 -12.22
CA ARG A 101 -1.14 26.27 -12.80
C ARG A 101 0.13 25.83 -13.55
N PRO A 102 0.31 26.21 -14.82
CA PRO A 102 1.51 25.86 -15.57
C PRO A 102 2.65 26.75 -15.06
N HIS A 103 3.30 26.34 -13.97
CA HIS A 103 4.60 26.87 -13.60
C HIS A 103 5.69 25.89 -14.00
N LYS A 104 6.61 26.43 -14.79
CA LYS A 104 7.78 25.78 -15.35
C LYS A 104 8.59 25.06 -14.27
N GLN A 105 9.03 23.85 -14.61
CA GLN A 105 10.20 23.19 -14.04
C GLN A 105 10.05 22.59 -12.62
N CYS A 106 9.28 21.50 -12.53
CA CYS A 106 9.46 20.47 -11.51
C CYS A 106 9.19 19.09 -12.13
N SER A 107 10.14 18.16 -11.99
CA SER A 107 10.11 16.82 -12.58
C SER A 107 9.59 15.75 -11.61
N SER A 108 8.79 16.14 -10.62
CA SER A 108 8.07 15.23 -9.72
C SER A 108 6.70 15.83 -9.41
N LEU A 109 5.65 15.05 -9.63
CA LEU A 109 4.28 15.40 -9.26
C LEU A 109 4.12 15.22 -7.74
N ASP A 110 4.41 16.27 -6.99
CA ASP A 110 4.01 16.34 -5.59
C ASP A 110 2.56 16.85 -5.53
N VAL A 111 1.61 15.91 -5.50
CA VAL A 111 0.19 16.21 -5.26
C VAL A 111 -0.04 16.19 -3.75
N ASP A 112 0.13 17.33 -3.10
CA ASP A 112 -0.13 17.48 -1.67
C ASP A 112 -1.65 17.58 -1.43
N LEU A 113 -2.30 16.40 -1.34
CA LEU A 113 -3.71 16.25 -0.99
C LEU A 113 -3.81 16.02 0.52
N GLY A 114 -4.10 17.10 1.26
CA GLY A 114 -4.44 17.00 2.67
C GLY A 114 -5.74 16.20 2.88
N VAL A 115 -5.63 14.88 3.04
CA VAL A 115 -6.73 14.04 3.53
C VAL A 115 -6.87 14.31 5.02
N VAL A 116 -7.84 15.15 5.39
CA VAL A 116 -8.25 15.27 6.79
C VAL A 116 -9.06 14.02 7.12
N ASN A 117 -8.40 13.03 7.73
CA ASN A 117 -9.10 11.88 8.30
C ASN A 117 -10.04 12.39 9.41
N PRO A 118 -11.36 12.17 9.30
CA PRO A 118 -12.25 12.42 10.43
C PRO A 118 -11.81 11.51 11.58
N LYS A 119 -11.54 12.09 12.76
CA LYS A 119 -11.36 11.29 13.97
C LYS A 119 -12.69 10.58 14.23
N CYS A 120 -12.74 9.27 13.97
CA CYS A 120 -13.83 8.44 14.48
C CYS A 120 -13.77 8.47 16.00
N ASP A 121 -14.72 9.17 16.63
CA ASP A 121 -14.97 9.01 18.06
C ASP A 121 -15.67 7.66 18.26
N PRO A 122 -15.09 6.72 19.03
CA PRO A 122 -15.69 5.41 19.27
C PRO A 122 -17.04 5.46 20.01
N LYS A 123 -17.55 6.66 20.37
CA LYS A 123 -18.77 6.83 21.16
C LYS A 123 -20.04 7.19 20.38
N THR A 124 -20.02 7.19 19.05
CA THR A 124 -21.26 7.39 18.27
C THR A 124 -21.98 6.06 17.99
N LYS A 125 -22.69 5.61 19.04
CA LYS A 125 -23.68 4.53 19.17
C LYS A 125 -23.25 3.08 18.92
#